data_AF-A0A2T3KES9-F1
#
_entry.id   AF-A0A2T3KES9-F1
#
_cell.length_a   1.000
_cell.length_b   1.000
_cell.length_c   1.000
_cell.angle_alpha   90.00
_cell.angle_beta   90.00
_cell.angle_gamma   90.00
#
_symmetry.space_group_name_H-M   'P 1'
#
loop_
_entity.id
_entity.type
_entity.pdbx_description
1 polymer ?
#
loop_
_entity_poly.entity_id
_entity_poly.type
_entity_poly.pdbx_seq_one_letter_code
_entity_poly.pdbx_strand_id
1 'polypeptide(L)'
;MYNTLFTRVSLAAVIAVLAGCSSPPPPKPAPDYSFKTAAKKFIAADSARKNGVVVDKGLFYPKETFSYSYRYCSNSAQQAQHDIEQFNQLATKTCAINKGSMVNLDSGTWCVQHPNTDQETPLFAARISSIDLWADICSDGPFVTMRIIENRDIPQTAWIDGATLLGYQPYSVHRRLMSTKAIEHLDDVTPPPAEEAWTEETAFIATHVGETVCMYKKSQNDAYGVTYKGTIESVKDGRVRVLATRKIKGDVRIAPVSTPLPWHKKAFIEADAKSWFICQ
;
A
#
# COMPACT_ATOMS: atom_id res chain seq x y z
N MET A 1 77.38 -34.33 36.78
CA MET A 1 77.88 -33.87 38.10
C MET A 1 77.11 -32.61 38.49
N TYR A 2 76.86 -32.51 39.79
CA TYR A 2 75.91 -31.66 40.51
C TYR A 2 76.19 -30.14 40.48
N ASN A 3 75.16 -29.39 40.95
CA ASN A 3 75.18 -28.07 41.62
C ASN A 3 75.02 -26.83 40.70
N THR A 4 74.16 -25.82 40.97
CA THR A 4 73.43 -25.45 42.20
C THR A 4 72.45 -24.27 41.99
N LEU A 5 71.41 -24.25 42.83
CA LEU A 5 70.80 -23.12 43.58
C LEU A 5 69.96 -22.00 42.90
N PHE A 6 68.63 -22.15 43.05
CA PHE A 6 67.68 -21.25 43.76
C PHE A 6 67.75 -19.72 43.59
N THR A 7 66.66 -19.11 43.06
CA THR A 7 65.72 -18.16 43.76
C THR A 7 64.73 -17.59 42.71
N ARG A 8 63.45 -17.99 42.74
CA ARG A 8 62.27 -17.32 43.37
C ARG A 8 61.98 -15.86 42.94
N VAL A 9 60.73 -15.71 42.46
CA VAL A 9 59.83 -14.53 42.41
C VAL A 9 60.06 -13.50 41.29
N SER A 10 59.19 -13.50 40.28
CA SER A 10 58.14 -12.47 40.16
C SER A 10 57.33 -12.59 38.87
N LEU A 11 56.04 -12.34 39.04
CA LEU A 11 54.93 -12.36 38.12
C LEU A 11 55.00 -11.16 37.14
N ALA A 12 54.97 -11.38 35.83
CA ALA A 12 54.53 -10.40 34.83
C ALA A 12 54.30 -11.14 33.50
N ALA A 13 53.11 -11.73 33.30
CA ALA A 13 52.02 -11.08 32.58
C ALA A 13 52.43 -10.68 31.15
N VAL A 14 52.32 -11.68 30.27
CA VAL A 14 52.14 -11.51 28.82
C VAL A 14 50.90 -10.63 28.62
N ILE A 15 51.09 -9.40 28.17
CA ILE A 15 49.99 -8.60 27.59
C ILE A 15 50.41 -8.28 26.16
N ALA A 16 49.96 -9.15 25.25
CA ALA A 16 49.91 -8.85 23.84
C ALA A 16 49.05 -7.59 23.64
N VAL A 17 49.64 -6.55 23.07
CA VAL A 17 48.94 -5.35 22.62
C VAL A 17 48.11 -5.73 21.41
N LEU A 18 46.93 -6.29 21.64
CA LEU A 18 45.85 -6.25 20.67
C LEU A 18 45.33 -4.81 20.70
N ALA A 19 45.88 -3.98 19.81
CA ALA A 19 45.24 -2.74 19.40
C ALA A 19 43.95 -3.11 18.64
N GLY A 20 42.92 -3.48 19.40
CA GLY A 20 41.56 -3.57 18.90
C GLY A 20 41.12 -2.15 18.58
N CYS A 21 41.01 -1.85 17.28
CA CYS A 21 40.19 -0.75 16.81
C CYS A 21 38.82 -0.92 17.47
N SER A 22 38.53 -0.11 18.49
CA SER A 22 37.17 0.00 19.02
C SER A 22 36.35 0.60 17.91
N SER A 23 35.73 -0.28 17.11
CA SER A 23 34.57 0.06 16.31
C SER A 23 33.65 0.86 17.23
N PRO A 24 33.16 2.05 16.83
CA PRO A 24 32.05 2.66 17.53
C PRO A 24 30.99 1.57 17.70
N PRO A 25 30.38 1.41 18.90
CA PRO A 25 29.27 0.48 19.04
C PRO A 25 28.29 0.79 17.92
N PRO A 26 27.78 -0.22 17.19
CA PRO A 26 26.77 0.02 16.17
C PRO A 26 25.71 0.92 16.79
N PRO A 27 25.27 1.99 16.10
CA PRO A 27 24.32 2.93 16.66
C PRO A 27 23.20 2.12 17.30
N LYS A 28 22.97 2.33 18.61
CA LYS A 28 21.82 1.74 19.29
C LYS A 28 20.63 2.02 18.36
N PRO A 29 19.91 0.99 17.88
CA PRO A 29 18.66 1.25 17.20
C PRO A 29 17.89 2.19 18.11
N ALA A 30 17.39 3.31 17.57
CA ALA A 30 16.40 4.06 18.32
C ALA A 30 15.34 3.04 18.77
N PRO A 31 14.70 3.19 19.95
CA PRO A 31 13.57 2.35 20.26
C PRO A 31 12.52 2.61 19.18
N ASP A 32 12.53 1.76 18.17
CA ASP A 32 11.73 1.85 16.96
C ASP A 32 10.31 1.49 17.37
N TYR A 33 9.59 2.51 17.85
CA TYR A 33 8.27 2.37 18.44
C TYR A 33 7.26 2.03 17.35
N SER A 34 6.90 0.75 17.23
CA SER A 34 5.91 0.25 16.25
C SER A 34 4.54 0.87 16.48
N PHE A 35 4.01 1.50 15.43
CA PHE A 35 2.67 2.06 15.47
C PHE A 35 1.60 0.96 15.56
N LYS A 36 1.80 -0.19 14.91
CA LYS A 36 0.94 -1.38 15.04
C LYS A 36 0.80 -1.82 16.50
N THR A 37 1.89 -1.77 17.27
CA THR A 37 1.85 -2.09 18.71
C THR A 37 1.10 -1.04 19.51
N ALA A 38 1.34 0.25 19.23
CA ALA A 38 0.65 1.36 19.87
C ALA A 38 -0.87 1.31 19.62
N ALA A 39 -1.27 1.05 18.38
CA ALA A 39 -2.67 0.95 17.99
C ALA A 39 -3.38 -0.24 18.61
N LYS A 40 -2.71 -1.40 18.76
CA LYS A 40 -3.29 -2.54 19.50
C LYS A 40 -3.58 -2.18 20.96
N LYS A 41 -2.71 -1.40 21.60
CA LYS A 41 -2.95 -0.90 22.97
C LYS A 41 -4.12 0.10 22.99
N PHE A 42 -4.20 0.99 22.00
CA PHE A 42 -5.32 1.92 21.85
C PHE A 42 -6.67 1.18 21.72
N ILE A 43 -6.72 0.14 20.88
CA ILE A 43 -7.90 -0.71 20.70
C ILE A 43 -8.29 -1.41 22.01
N ALA A 44 -7.32 -1.98 22.73
CA ALA A 44 -7.59 -2.72 23.95
C ALA A 44 -8.01 -1.85 25.16
N ALA A 45 -7.81 -0.53 25.09
CA ALA A 45 -8.04 0.40 26.20
C ALA A 45 -9.50 0.81 26.40
N ASP A 46 -10.40 0.45 25.48
CA ASP A 46 -11.83 0.78 25.54
C ASP A 46 -12.66 -0.43 25.14
N SER A 47 -13.81 -0.63 25.79
CA SER A 47 -14.66 -1.81 25.56
C SER A 47 -15.34 -1.81 24.20
N ALA A 48 -15.79 -0.66 23.69
CA ALA A 48 -16.39 -0.56 22.35
C ALA A 48 -15.35 -0.88 21.29
N ARG A 49 -14.14 -0.32 21.44
CA ARG A 49 -13.02 -0.63 20.55
C ARG A 49 -12.65 -2.11 20.66
N LYS A 50 -12.44 -2.65 21.85
CA LYS A 50 -11.98 -4.03 22.09
C LYS A 50 -12.93 -5.10 21.52
N ASN A 51 -14.23 -4.81 21.47
CA ASN A 51 -15.24 -5.73 20.94
C ASN A 51 -15.34 -5.71 19.40
N GLY A 52 -14.52 -4.90 18.74
CA GLY A 52 -14.39 -4.90 17.29
C GLY A 52 -13.72 -6.15 16.72
N VAL A 53 -13.67 -6.21 15.40
CA VAL A 53 -13.13 -7.34 14.64
C VAL A 53 -12.07 -6.87 13.63
N VAL A 54 -11.06 -7.72 13.44
CA VAL A 54 -10.07 -7.54 12.36
C VAL A 54 -10.74 -7.94 11.05
N VAL A 55 -10.80 -7.02 10.09
CA VAL A 55 -11.57 -7.19 8.84
C VAL A 55 -10.71 -7.33 7.59
N ASP A 56 -9.47 -6.84 7.64
CA ASP A 56 -8.55 -6.95 6.51
C ASP A 56 -7.42 -7.88 6.93
N LYS A 57 -7.65 -9.16 6.67
CA LYS A 57 -6.60 -10.17 6.53
C LYS A 57 -6.47 -10.42 5.03
N GLY A 58 -5.98 -9.43 4.28
CA GLY A 58 -5.80 -9.58 2.84
C GLY A 58 -5.12 -10.91 2.54
N LEU A 59 -5.60 -11.65 1.53
CA LEU A 59 -5.03 -12.94 1.12
C LEU A 59 -3.95 -12.78 0.02
N PHE A 60 -3.59 -11.53 -0.27
CA PHE A 60 -2.73 -11.15 -1.35
C PHE A 60 -1.65 -10.21 -0.83
N TYR A 61 -0.39 -10.54 -1.12
CA TYR A 61 0.74 -9.63 -0.98
C TYR A 61 0.50 -8.33 -1.77
N PRO A 62 0.85 -7.14 -1.24
CA PRO A 62 1.45 -6.86 0.07
C PRO A 62 0.44 -6.77 1.25
N LYS A 63 -0.87 -6.74 1.01
CA LYS A 63 -1.85 -6.51 2.10
C LYS A 63 -1.74 -7.52 3.23
N GLU A 64 -1.57 -8.80 2.89
CA GLU A 64 -1.44 -9.90 3.86
C GLU A 64 -0.27 -9.72 4.84
N THR A 65 0.80 -9.09 4.39
CA THR A 65 2.07 -8.97 5.12
C THR A 65 2.19 -7.63 5.83
N PHE A 66 1.58 -6.57 5.29
CA PHE A 66 1.89 -5.20 5.65
C PHE A 66 0.72 -4.40 6.21
N SER A 67 -0.53 -4.82 5.94
CA SER A 67 -1.71 -4.05 6.35
C SER A 67 -2.48 -4.73 7.48
N TYR A 68 -3.06 -3.90 8.34
CA TYR A 68 -3.94 -4.30 9.41
C TYR A 68 -5.12 -3.36 9.43
N SER A 69 -6.33 -3.88 9.17
CA SER A 69 -7.56 -3.10 9.34
C SER A 69 -8.44 -3.70 10.42
N TYR A 70 -8.97 -2.82 11.27
CA TYR A 70 -9.78 -3.15 12.43
C TYR A 70 -11.06 -2.31 12.42
N ARG A 71 -12.19 -2.92 12.75
CA ARG A 71 -13.49 -2.26 12.72
C ARG A 71 -14.27 -2.53 13.99
N TYR A 72 -15.00 -1.54 14.46
CA TYR A 72 -15.87 -1.64 15.63
C TYR A 72 -17.05 -0.69 15.51
N CYS A 73 -18.11 -0.96 16.28
CA CYS A 73 -19.22 -0.03 16.48
C CYS A 73 -18.87 0.93 17.60
N SER A 74 -18.92 2.23 17.34
CA SER A 74 -18.81 3.24 18.38
C SER A 74 -20.09 3.31 19.21
N ASN A 75 -19.98 3.76 20.46
CA ASN A 75 -21.15 3.99 21.35
C ASN A 75 -21.89 5.29 21.05
N SER A 76 -21.31 6.19 20.25
CA SER A 76 -21.92 7.44 19.80
C SER A 76 -21.06 8.10 18.71
N ALA A 77 -21.64 9.09 18.02
CA ALA A 77 -20.89 9.93 17.08
C ALA A 77 -19.79 10.75 17.78
N GLN A 78 -20.07 11.24 18.99
CA GLN A 78 -19.10 11.99 19.80
C GLN A 78 -17.91 11.11 20.20
N GLN A 79 -18.16 9.87 20.60
CA GLN A 79 -17.09 8.92 20.92
C GLN A 79 -16.27 8.58 19.68
N ALA A 80 -16.90 8.40 18.52
CA ALA A 80 -16.19 8.12 17.27
C ALA A 80 -15.25 9.27 16.87
N GLN A 81 -15.74 10.51 16.97
CA GLN A 81 -14.93 11.70 16.71
C GLN A 81 -13.76 11.81 17.70
N HIS A 82 -14.02 11.54 18.98
CA HIS A 82 -12.97 11.51 20.00
C HIS A 82 -11.91 10.44 19.71
N ASP A 83 -12.33 9.24 19.29
CA ASP A 83 -11.42 8.16 18.91
C ASP A 83 -10.56 8.52 17.70
N ILE A 84 -11.14 9.19 16.69
CA ILE A 84 -10.43 9.71 15.51
C ILE A 84 -9.33 10.69 15.92
N GLU A 85 -9.65 11.64 16.78
CA GLU A 85 -8.71 12.62 17.29
C GLU A 85 -7.59 11.96 18.08
N GLN A 86 -7.91 11.09 19.03
CA GLN A 86 -6.93 10.38 19.85
C GLN A 86 -6.02 9.48 19.01
N PHE A 87 -6.56 8.76 18.02
CA PHE A 87 -5.78 7.89 17.14
C PHE A 87 -4.83 8.70 16.25
N ASN A 88 -5.30 9.84 15.71
CA ASN A 88 -4.45 10.77 14.96
C ASN A 88 -3.33 11.35 15.82
N GLN A 89 -3.63 11.74 17.07
CA GLN A 89 -2.61 12.20 18.01
C GLN A 89 -1.60 11.09 18.35
N LEU A 90 -2.06 9.85 18.50
CA LEU A 90 -1.20 8.69 18.74
C LEU A 90 -0.25 8.46 17.56
N ALA A 91 -0.75 8.56 16.33
CA ALA A 91 0.05 8.46 15.12
C ALA A 91 1.11 9.55 15.06
N THR A 92 0.73 10.82 15.28
CA THR A 92 1.68 11.94 15.31
C THR A 92 2.75 11.77 16.38
N LYS A 93 2.38 11.41 17.62
CA LYS A 93 3.32 11.16 18.72
C LYS A 93 4.27 10.01 18.38
N THR A 94 3.74 8.91 17.86
CA THR A 94 4.54 7.76 17.43
C THR A 94 5.50 8.13 16.31
N CYS A 95 5.06 8.93 15.35
CA CYS A 95 5.89 9.40 14.25
C CYS A 95 7.05 10.27 14.76
N ALA A 96 6.75 11.23 15.64
CA ALA A 96 7.74 12.10 16.25
C ALA A 96 8.78 11.32 17.09
N ILE A 97 8.35 10.31 17.85
CA ILE A 97 9.26 9.41 18.61
C ILE A 97 10.23 8.69 17.66
N ASN A 98 9.75 8.25 16.49
CA ASN A 98 10.58 7.62 15.46
C ASN A 98 11.35 8.65 14.60
N LYS A 99 11.43 9.92 15.02
CA LYS A 99 12.08 11.02 14.28
C LYS A 99 11.53 11.23 12.87
N GLY A 100 10.27 10.84 12.64
CA GLY A 100 9.57 11.07 11.39
C GLY A 100 8.70 12.33 11.43
N SER A 101 8.13 12.65 10.27
CA SER A 101 7.09 13.66 10.10
C SER A 101 5.88 13.04 9.42
N MET A 102 4.68 13.47 9.82
CA MET A 102 3.46 13.08 9.14
C MET A 102 3.34 13.87 7.83
N VAL A 103 3.25 13.18 6.71
CA VAL A 103 3.02 13.74 5.38
C VAL A 103 1.70 13.23 4.83
N ASN A 104 0.93 14.13 4.21
CA ASN A 104 -0.32 13.77 3.57
C ASN A 104 -0.07 13.60 2.08
N LEU A 105 -0.38 12.41 1.58
CA LEU A 105 -0.37 12.06 0.16
C LEU A 105 -1.80 11.79 -0.28
N ASP A 106 -2.07 11.84 -1.58
CA ASP A 106 -3.41 11.53 -2.13
C ASP A 106 -3.93 10.15 -1.68
N SER A 107 -3.02 9.20 -1.46
CA SER A 107 -3.34 7.84 -1.01
C SER A 107 -3.58 7.71 0.50
N GLY A 108 -3.27 8.74 1.28
CA GLY A 108 -3.41 8.75 2.73
C GLY A 108 -2.25 9.43 3.45
N THR A 109 -2.32 9.42 4.78
CA THR A 109 -1.30 10.00 5.64
C THR A 109 -0.24 8.97 6.01
N TRP A 110 1.03 9.33 5.81
CA TRP A 110 2.20 8.51 6.07
C TRP A 110 3.13 9.20 7.07
N CYS A 111 3.72 8.43 7.96
CA CYS A 111 4.89 8.86 8.71
C CYS A 111 6.14 8.56 7.90
N VAL A 112 6.98 9.56 7.66
CA VAL A 112 8.22 9.44 6.87
C VAL A 112 9.41 10.01 7.63
N GLN A 113 10.57 9.38 7.52
CA GLN A 113 11.86 9.97 7.92
C GLN A 113 12.45 10.76 6.75
N HIS A 114 13.18 11.82 7.07
CA HIS A 114 13.81 12.72 6.08
C HIS A 114 12.83 13.19 5.00
N PRO A 115 11.68 13.80 5.38
CA PRO A 115 10.68 14.23 4.40
C PRO A 115 11.29 15.19 3.38
N ASN A 116 10.90 15.02 2.12
CA ASN A 116 11.31 15.85 0.98
C ASN A 116 12.81 15.81 0.66
N THR A 117 13.48 14.69 0.95
CA THR A 117 14.86 14.43 0.51
C THR A 117 14.95 13.11 -0.26
N ASP A 118 16.08 12.91 -0.92
CA ASP A 118 16.48 11.65 -1.57
C ASP A 118 16.65 10.49 -0.57
N GLN A 119 16.75 10.77 0.73
CA GLN A 119 16.82 9.77 1.80
C GLN A 119 15.45 9.49 2.44
N GLU A 120 14.35 10.01 1.86
CA GLU A 120 13.03 9.83 2.44
C GLU A 120 12.66 8.34 2.55
N THR A 121 12.23 7.91 3.73
CA THR A 121 11.82 6.52 3.98
C THR A 121 10.48 6.49 4.71
N PRO A 122 9.50 5.68 4.24
CA PRO A 122 8.24 5.49 4.95
C PRO A 122 8.47 4.67 6.22
N LEU A 123 7.80 5.04 7.31
CA LEU A 123 7.81 4.28 8.57
C LEU A 123 6.52 3.50 8.77
N PHE A 124 5.38 4.16 8.58
CA PHE A 124 4.05 3.54 8.63
C PHE A 124 3.00 4.47 7.99
N ALA A 125 1.84 3.91 7.64
CA ALA A 125 0.63 4.67 7.39
C ALA A 125 -0.40 4.41 8.50
N ALA A 126 -1.16 5.45 8.84
CA ALA A 126 -2.21 5.38 9.84
C ALA A 126 -3.45 6.12 9.32
N ARG A 127 -4.60 5.46 9.35
CA ARG A 127 -5.88 6.05 8.99
C ARG A 127 -6.97 5.56 9.93
N ILE A 128 -7.89 6.46 10.26
CA ILE A 128 -9.11 6.15 10.99
C ILE A 128 -10.25 6.97 10.39
N SER A 129 -11.43 6.38 10.33
CA SER A 129 -12.63 7.04 9.80
C SER A 129 -13.88 6.43 10.43
N SER A 130 -14.89 7.26 10.69
CA SER A 130 -16.26 6.84 10.97
C SER A 130 -17.10 6.94 9.70
N ILE A 131 -18.00 5.98 9.48
CA ILE A 131 -19.00 6.04 8.42
C ILE A 131 -20.39 5.69 8.94
N ASP A 132 -21.37 6.41 8.44
CA ASP A 132 -22.80 6.14 8.69
C ASP A 132 -23.38 5.11 7.71
N LEU A 133 -22.66 4.78 6.63
CA LEU A 133 -23.06 3.80 5.60
C LEU A 133 -23.31 2.38 6.11
N TRP A 134 -22.95 2.08 7.36
CA TRP A 134 -23.22 0.81 8.03
C TRP A 134 -23.88 1.00 9.40
N ALA A 135 -24.55 2.13 9.61
CA ALA A 135 -25.27 2.42 10.86
C ALA A 135 -26.29 1.31 11.20
N ASP A 136 -26.87 0.65 10.19
CA ASP A 136 -27.78 -0.50 10.39
C ASP A 136 -27.13 -1.69 11.13
N ILE A 137 -25.79 -1.79 11.12
CA ILE A 137 -25.04 -2.82 11.85
C ILE A 137 -24.81 -2.40 13.31
N CYS A 138 -24.74 -1.09 13.58
CA CYS A 138 -24.36 -0.54 14.87
C CYS A 138 -25.53 0.21 15.51
N SER A 139 -26.19 -0.41 16.48
CA SER A 139 -27.38 0.13 17.16
C SER A 139 -27.17 1.47 17.86
N ASP A 140 -25.95 1.72 18.35
CA ASP A 140 -25.68 2.80 19.32
C ASP A 140 -24.78 3.92 18.76
N GLY A 141 -24.23 3.78 17.54
CA GLY A 141 -23.33 4.79 16.98
C GLY A 141 -22.73 4.39 15.63
N PRO A 142 -21.87 5.24 15.05
CA PRO A 142 -21.33 5.01 13.71
C PRO A 142 -20.30 3.86 13.71
N PHE A 143 -20.10 3.31 12.52
CA PHE A 143 -19.12 2.25 12.30
C PHE A 143 -17.74 2.85 12.07
N VAL A 144 -16.77 2.48 12.89
CA VAL A 144 -15.40 3.02 12.84
C VAL A 144 -14.46 2.01 12.19
N THR A 145 -13.65 2.48 11.24
CA THR A 145 -12.59 1.70 10.59
C THR A 145 -11.23 2.32 10.86
N MET A 146 -10.33 1.53 11.44
CA MET A 146 -8.91 1.83 11.55
C MET A 146 -8.14 1.03 10.51
N ARG A 147 -7.16 1.65 9.86
CA ARG A 147 -6.23 1.00 8.94
C ARG A 147 -4.81 1.43 9.23
N ILE A 148 -3.93 0.44 9.29
CA ILE A 148 -2.51 0.57 9.54
C ILE A 148 -1.76 -0.13 8.43
N ILE A 149 -0.67 0.49 7.95
CA ILE A 149 0.29 -0.13 7.06
C ILE A 149 1.65 -0.02 7.74
N GLU A 150 2.20 -1.13 8.22
CA GLU A 150 3.50 -1.20 8.89
C GLU A 150 3.97 -2.66 8.92
N ASN A 151 5.21 -2.91 8.48
CA ASN A 151 5.92 -4.14 8.81
C ASN A 151 7.41 -3.83 9.01
N ARG A 152 7.87 -3.95 10.26
CA ARG A 152 9.26 -3.70 10.65
C ARG A 152 10.10 -4.97 10.68
N ASP A 153 9.49 -6.13 10.46
CA ASP A 153 10.14 -7.44 10.60
C ASP A 153 10.79 -7.92 9.30
N ILE A 154 10.80 -7.08 8.26
CA ILE A 154 11.31 -7.41 6.93
C ILE A 154 12.38 -6.41 6.46
N PRO A 155 13.21 -6.76 5.47
CA PRO A 155 14.23 -5.84 4.96
C PRO A 155 13.64 -4.52 4.46
N GLN A 156 14.35 -3.41 4.73
CA GLN A 156 13.90 -2.05 4.42
C GLN A 156 13.51 -1.86 2.94
N THR A 157 14.25 -2.46 2.01
CA THR A 157 13.95 -2.41 0.58
C THR A 157 12.59 -3.05 0.26
N ALA A 158 12.35 -4.27 0.75
CA ALA A 158 11.07 -4.95 0.58
C ALA A 158 9.92 -4.24 1.31
N TRP A 159 10.21 -3.50 2.39
CA TRP A 159 9.22 -2.65 3.06
C TRP A 159 8.85 -1.45 2.20
N ILE A 160 9.83 -0.75 1.63
CA ILE A 160 9.59 0.38 0.73
C ILE A 160 8.77 -0.07 -0.48
N ASP A 161 9.15 -1.18 -1.12
CA ASP A 161 8.41 -1.75 -2.26
C ASP A 161 6.95 -2.08 -1.88
N GLY A 162 6.76 -2.76 -0.74
CA GLY A 162 5.44 -3.08 -0.20
C GLY A 162 4.61 -1.85 0.14
N ALA A 163 5.24 -0.83 0.74
CA ALA A 163 4.61 0.45 1.06
C ALA A 163 4.16 1.17 -0.22
N THR A 164 5.00 1.21 -1.26
CA THR A 164 4.67 1.82 -2.55
C THR A 164 3.49 1.13 -3.22
N LEU A 165 3.45 -0.20 -3.23
CA LEU A 165 2.30 -0.97 -3.70
C LEU A 165 1.02 -0.73 -2.88
N LEU A 166 1.15 -0.30 -1.62
CA LEU A 166 0.04 0.05 -0.73
C LEU A 166 -0.32 1.54 -0.76
N GLY A 167 0.31 2.31 -1.64
CA GLY A 167 -0.04 3.70 -1.92
C GLY A 167 0.99 4.72 -1.45
N TYR A 168 2.07 4.34 -0.78
CA TYR A 168 3.14 5.29 -0.47
C TYR A 168 3.75 5.84 -1.76
N GLN A 169 3.94 7.14 -1.83
CA GLN A 169 4.58 7.80 -2.97
C GLN A 169 5.96 8.29 -2.52
N PRO A 170 7.06 7.64 -2.98
CA PRO A 170 8.41 8.10 -2.70
C PRO A 170 8.61 9.55 -3.11
N TYR A 171 9.53 10.24 -2.45
CA TYR A 171 9.85 11.61 -2.79
C TYR A 171 10.27 11.73 -4.26
N SER A 172 9.67 12.71 -4.94
CA SER A 172 10.14 13.19 -6.23
C SER A 172 9.82 14.67 -6.34
N VAL A 173 10.51 15.37 -7.22
CA VAL A 173 10.25 16.80 -7.52
C VAL A 173 8.84 17.06 -8.06
N HIS A 174 8.12 16.01 -8.48
CA HIS A 174 6.76 16.09 -8.99
C HIS A 174 5.70 15.64 -7.97
N ARG A 175 6.12 15.10 -6.82
CA ARG A 175 5.19 14.64 -5.77
C ARG A 175 4.50 15.84 -5.14
N ARG A 176 3.17 15.79 -5.04
CA ARG A 176 2.36 16.80 -4.34
C ARG A 176 2.09 16.34 -2.92
N LEU A 177 2.36 17.23 -1.96
CA LEU A 177 1.91 17.04 -0.58
C LEU A 177 0.57 17.74 -0.40
N MET A 178 -0.34 17.07 0.29
CA MET A 178 -1.66 17.61 0.61
C MET A 178 -1.55 18.49 1.87
N SER A 179 -2.19 19.67 1.83
CA SER A 179 -2.23 20.59 2.97
C SER A 179 -3.13 20.08 4.10
N THR A 180 -4.12 19.25 3.78
CA THR A 180 -5.03 18.59 4.72
C THR A 180 -4.73 17.09 4.78
N LYS A 181 -5.11 16.42 5.89
CA LYS A 181 -5.10 14.96 5.94
C LYS A 181 -6.00 14.47 4.83
N ALA A 182 -5.44 13.68 3.92
CA ALA A 182 -6.05 13.43 2.62
C ALA A 182 -7.45 12.80 2.71
N ILE A 183 -7.86 12.22 3.86
CA ILE A 183 -9.22 11.70 4.03
C ILE A 183 -9.64 11.78 5.50
N GLU A 184 -10.10 12.94 5.98
CA GLU A 184 -10.81 13.04 7.26
C GLU A 184 -12.26 12.54 7.18
N HIS A 185 -12.84 12.46 5.98
CA HIS A 185 -14.22 12.04 5.78
C HIS A 185 -14.28 11.00 4.66
N LEU A 186 -14.96 9.88 4.91
CA LEU A 186 -15.46 9.00 3.85
C LEU A 186 -16.72 9.61 3.18
N ASP A 187 -16.98 10.90 3.41
CA ASP A 187 -18.16 11.63 2.91
C ASP A 187 -18.06 12.01 1.44
N ASP A 188 -16.93 11.80 0.79
CA ASP A 188 -16.99 11.59 -0.64
C ASP A 188 -17.50 10.16 -0.84
N VAL A 189 -18.83 10.05 -0.94
CA VAL A 189 -19.47 9.22 -1.96
C VAL A 189 -18.45 9.14 -3.06
N THR A 190 -17.82 7.98 -3.25
CA THR A 190 -16.96 7.80 -4.42
C THR A 190 -17.86 8.24 -5.57
N PRO A 191 -17.59 9.38 -6.25
CA PRO A 191 -18.40 9.72 -7.39
C PRO A 191 -18.33 8.46 -8.24
N PRO A 192 -19.45 7.95 -8.79
CA PRO A 192 -19.36 6.88 -9.78
C PRO A 192 -18.19 7.28 -10.68
N PRO A 193 -17.16 6.41 -10.83
CA PRO A 193 -15.84 6.80 -11.32
C PRO A 193 -16.08 7.75 -12.46
N ALA A 194 -15.67 9.01 -12.29
CA ALA A 194 -16.03 10.08 -13.22
C ALA A 194 -15.86 9.48 -14.61
N GLU A 195 -16.94 9.41 -15.39
CA GLU A 195 -16.87 8.77 -16.70
C GLU A 195 -15.64 9.36 -17.37
N GLU A 196 -14.62 8.52 -17.62
CA GLU A 196 -13.43 8.97 -18.33
C GLU A 196 -13.96 9.68 -19.57
N ALA A 197 -13.66 10.98 -19.67
CA ALA A 197 -14.17 11.80 -20.75
C ALA A 197 -13.87 11.10 -22.07
N TRP A 198 -14.85 10.99 -22.95
CA TRP A 198 -14.67 10.36 -24.25
C TRP A 198 -13.43 10.93 -24.92
N THR A 199 -12.39 10.11 -25.03
CA THR A 199 -11.20 10.48 -25.79
C THR A 199 -11.55 10.46 -27.28
N GLU A 200 -10.78 11.18 -28.11
CA GLU A 200 -10.94 11.11 -29.57
C GLU A 200 -10.87 9.65 -30.08
N GLU A 201 -10.01 8.84 -29.45
CA GLU A 201 -9.90 7.39 -29.70
C GLU A 201 -11.20 6.63 -29.34
N THR A 202 -11.82 6.95 -28.20
CA THR A 202 -13.10 6.35 -27.78
C THR A 202 -14.22 6.72 -28.75
N ALA A 203 -14.29 7.98 -29.18
CA ALA A 203 -15.26 8.45 -30.16
C ALA A 203 -15.09 7.78 -31.53
N PHE A 204 -13.84 7.58 -31.94
CA PHE A 204 -13.49 6.87 -33.17
C PHE A 204 -13.92 5.40 -33.11
N ILE A 205 -13.56 4.69 -32.04
CA ILE A 205 -13.95 3.29 -31.80
C ILE A 205 -15.48 3.13 -31.73
N ALA A 206 -16.20 4.09 -31.17
CA ALA A 206 -17.66 4.08 -31.09
C ALA A 206 -18.38 4.33 -32.43
N THR A 207 -17.64 4.68 -33.50
CA THR A 207 -18.24 5.04 -34.80
C THR A 207 -17.70 4.24 -35.99
N HIS A 208 -16.55 3.57 -35.84
CA HIS A 208 -15.85 2.91 -36.94
C HIS A 208 -15.87 1.38 -36.83
N VAL A 209 -16.87 0.76 -37.47
CA VAL A 209 -16.95 -0.71 -37.63
C VAL A 209 -15.85 -1.21 -38.58
N GLY A 210 -15.24 -2.34 -38.28
CA GLY A 210 -14.15 -2.94 -39.07
C GLY A 210 -12.74 -2.59 -38.59
N GLU A 211 -12.59 -1.70 -37.61
CA GLU A 211 -11.30 -1.32 -37.06
C GLU A 211 -10.72 -2.39 -36.10
N THR A 212 -9.38 -2.46 -36.01
CA THR A 212 -8.70 -3.40 -35.10
C THR A 212 -8.48 -2.78 -33.73
N VAL A 213 -9.03 -3.42 -32.71
CA VAL A 213 -8.98 -2.96 -31.32
C VAL A 213 -8.46 -4.01 -30.36
N CYS A 214 -7.92 -3.52 -29.25
CA CYS A 214 -7.45 -4.31 -28.13
C CYS A 214 -8.17 -3.95 -26.84
N MET A 215 -8.40 -4.94 -25.99
CA MET A 215 -8.85 -4.75 -24.61
C MET A 215 -7.90 -5.48 -23.68
N TYR A 216 -7.33 -4.75 -22.72
CA TYR A 216 -6.51 -5.34 -21.67
C TYR A 216 -7.36 -5.63 -20.43
N LYS A 217 -7.24 -6.84 -19.88
CA LYS A 217 -7.92 -7.25 -18.65
C LYS A 217 -6.96 -8.04 -17.77
N LYS A 218 -6.90 -7.69 -16.49
CA LYS A 218 -6.22 -8.49 -15.46
C LYS A 218 -7.23 -8.86 -14.38
N SER A 219 -7.63 -10.13 -14.36
CA SER A 219 -8.46 -10.64 -13.27
C SER A 219 -7.58 -10.80 -12.03
N GLN A 220 -8.15 -10.63 -10.83
CA GLN A 220 -7.41 -10.69 -9.56
C GLN A 220 -6.67 -12.01 -9.33
N ASN A 221 -7.16 -13.10 -9.93
CA ASN A 221 -6.61 -14.45 -9.78
C ASN A 221 -5.67 -14.88 -10.93
N ASP A 222 -5.54 -14.07 -11.98
CA ASP A 222 -4.70 -14.42 -13.13
C ASP A 222 -3.25 -14.03 -12.85
N ALA A 223 -2.31 -14.98 -13.03
CA ALA A 223 -0.88 -14.75 -12.84
C ALA A 223 -0.31 -13.63 -13.73
N TYR A 224 -1.02 -13.28 -14.79
CA TYR A 224 -0.68 -12.21 -15.72
C TYR A 224 -1.95 -11.59 -16.31
N GLY A 225 -1.92 -10.30 -16.63
CA GLY A 225 -2.99 -9.69 -17.43
C GLY A 225 -2.97 -10.21 -18.87
N VAL A 226 -4.07 -10.05 -19.58
CA VAL A 226 -4.23 -10.52 -20.95
C VAL A 226 -4.83 -9.43 -21.82
N THR A 227 -4.31 -9.30 -23.05
CA THR A 227 -4.91 -8.47 -24.08
C THR A 227 -5.68 -9.33 -25.07
N TYR A 228 -6.93 -8.98 -25.31
CA TYR A 228 -7.75 -9.51 -26.39
C TYR A 228 -7.63 -8.59 -27.59
N LYS A 229 -7.31 -9.13 -28.77
CA LYS A 229 -7.22 -8.38 -30.03
C LYS A 229 -8.25 -8.90 -31.03
N GLY A 230 -8.94 -7.99 -31.69
CA GLY A 230 -10.01 -8.32 -32.61
C GLY A 230 -10.48 -7.14 -33.44
N THR A 231 -11.56 -7.36 -34.19
CA THR A 231 -12.13 -6.37 -35.11
C THR A 231 -13.54 -5.98 -34.67
N ILE A 232 -13.87 -4.69 -34.73
CA ILE A 232 -15.20 -4.18 -34.38
C ILE A 232 -16.23 -4.74 -35.36
N GLU A 233 -17.22 -5.48 -34.85
CA GLU A 233 -18.32 -6.05 -35.64
C GLU A 233 -19.54 -5.12 -35.64
N SER A 234 -19.87 -4.51 -34.49
CA SER A 234 -20.99 -3.58 -34.37
C SER A 234 -20.83 -2.66 -33.17
N VAL A 235 -21.41 -1.46 -33.24
CA VAL A 235 -21.52 -0.53 -32.11
C VAL A 235 -22.99 -0.22 -31.83
N LYS A 236 -23.39 -0.26 -30.56
CA LYS A 236 -24.74 0.12 -30.12
C LYS A 236 -24.67 0.74 -28.73
N ASP A 237 -25.32 1.90 -28.56
CA ASP A 237 -25.47 2.58 -27.26
C ASP A 237 -24.13 2.76 -26.50
N GLY A 238 -23.06 3.13 -27.22
CA GLY A 238 -21.72 3.32 -26.64
C GLY A 238 -20.95 2.03 -26.31
N ARG A 239 -21.54 0.87 -26.60
CA ARG A 239 -20.94 -0.45 -26.43
C ARG A 239 -20.50 -1.03 -27.76
N VAL A 240 -19.30 -1.58 -27.77
CA VAL A 240 -18.62 -2.10 -28.95
C VAL A 240 -18.55 -3.62 -28.82
N ARG A 241 -19.09 -4.29 -29.83
CA ARG A 241 -18.98 -5.73 -30.00
C ARG A 241 -17.82 -6.03 -30.93
N VAL A 242 -16.83 -6.74 -30.43
CA VAL A 242 -15.58 -7.06 -31.13
C VAL A 242 -15.48 -8.56 -31.35
N LEU A 243 -15.15 -8.96 -32.58
CA LEU A 243 -14.73 -10.32 -32.90
C LEU A 243 -13.26 -10.49 -32.49
N ALA A 244 -13.04 -10.97 -31.26
CA ALA A 244 -11.73 -11.27 -30.72
C ALA A 244 -11.17 -12.57 -31.33
N THR A 245 -10.08 -12.43 -32.09
CA THR A 245 -9.41 -13.55 -32.77
C THR A 245 -8.11 -13.96 -32.07
N ARG A 246 -7.56 -13.12 -31.18
CA ARG A 246 -6.31 -13.39 -30.48
C ARG A 246 -6.41 -13.03 -29.00
N LYS A 247 -5.72 -13.82 -28.18
CA LYS A 247 -5.42 -13.54 -26.77
C LYS A 247 -3.91 -13.48 -26.61
N ILE A 248 -3.40 -12.44 -25.96
CA ILE A 248 -1.98 -12.15 -25.80
C ILE A 248 -1.70 -11.98 -24.30
N LYS A 249 -0.55 -12.48 -23.83
CA LYS A 249 -0.09 -12.31 -22.46
C LYS A 249 0.44 -10.90 -22.23
N GLY A 250 0.04 -10.26 -21.14
CA GLY A 250 0.42 -8.90 -20.76
C GLY A 250 -0.42 -7.83 -21.45
N ASP A 251 -0.13 -6.56 -21.12
CA ASP A 251 -0.66 -5.40 -21.84
C ASP A 251 0.24 -5.10 -23.05
N VAL A 252 -0.29 -5.25 -24.26
CA VAL A 252 0.46 -5.06 -25.52
C VAL A 252 1.07 -3.66 -25.69
N ARG A 253 0.59 -2.64 -24.97
CA ARG A 253 1.13 -1.28 -25.05
C ARG A 253 2.50 -1.14 -24.37
N ILE A 254 2.77 -2.01 -23.40
CA ILE A 254 3.99 -1.98 -22.57
C ILE A 254 4.77 -3.30 -22.57
N ALA A 255 4.19 -4.36 -23.15
CA ALA A 255 4.81 -5.67 -23.17
C ALA A 255 6.00 -5.68 -24.16
N PRO A 256 7.22 -6.04 -23.72
CA PRO A 256 8.39 -6.07 -24.59
C PRO A 256 8.36 -7.20 -25.63
N VAL A 257 7.55 -8.24 -25.40
CA VAL A 257 7.41 -9.40 -26.30
C VAL A 257 5.95 -9.86 -26.34
N SER A 258 5.35 -9.88 -27.54
CA SER A 258 3.98 -10.36 -27.75
C SER A 258 3.92 -11.89 -27.68
N THR A 259 3.49 -12.43 -26.54
CA THR A 259 3.33 -13.88 -26.35
C THR A 259 1.86 -14.29 -26.57
N PRO A 260 1.50 -14.94 -27.69
CA PRO A 260 0.14 -15.40 -27.93
C PRO A 260 -0.25 -16.53 -26.97
N LEU A 261 -1.50 -16.51 -26.51
CA LEU A 261 -2.09 -17.52 -25.64
C LEU A 261 -3.14 -18.33 -26.40
N PRO A 262 -3.41 -19.58 -25.98
CA PRO A 262 -4.52 -20.36 -26.53
C PRO A 262 -5.84 -19.58 -26.47
N TRP A 263 -6.54 -19.51 -27.60
CA TRP A 263 -7.79 -18.77 -27.76
C TRP A 263 -8.73 -19.48 -28.73
N HIS A 264 -10.02 -19.15 -28.63
CA HIS A 264 -11.03 -19.66 -29.56
C HIS A 264 -10.84 -19.04 -30.95
N LYS A 265 -11.18 -19.79 -32.01
CA LYS A 265 -11.04 -19.30 -33.40
C LYS A 265 -11.87 -18.03 -33.66
N LYS A 266 -13.01 -17.89 -32.98
CA LYS A 266 -13.90 -16.72 -33.00
C LYS A 266 -14.57 -16.60 -31.63
N ALA A 267 -14.47 -15.44 -30.99
CA ALA A 267 -15.18 -15.12 -29.76
C ALA A 267 -15.62 -13.66 -29.81
N PHE A 268 -16.86 -13.38 -29.42
CA PHE A 268 -17.37 -12.01 -29.35
C PHE A 268 -17.19 -11.48 -27.93
N ILE A 269 -16.62 -10.28 -27.83
CA ILE A 269 -16.50 -9.55 -26.58
C ILE A 269 -17.26 -8.25 -26.75
N GLU A 270 -18.22 -8.02 -25.86
CA GLU A 270 -19.00 -6.79 -25.82
C GLU A 270 -18.62 -5.99 -24.58
N ALA A 271 -18.07 -4.79 -24.78
CA ALA A 271 -17.66 -3.89 -23.72
C ALA A 271 -17.85 -2.44 -24.17
N ASP A 272 -17.86 -1.51 -23.23
CA ASP A 272 -17.96 -0.08 -23.55
C ASP A 272 -16.81 0.36 -24.46
N ALA A 273 -17.05 1.34 -25.35
CA ALA A 273 -16.02 1.86 -26.27
C ALA A 273 -14.71 2.24 -25.55
N LYS A 274 -14.82 2.80 -24.34
CA LYS A 274 -13.68 3.17 -23.47
C LYS A 274 -12.84 2.00 -22.97
N SER A 275 -13.36 0.78 -23.02
CA SER A 275 -12.61 -0.43 -22.62
C SER A 275 -11.64 -0.88 -23.71
N TRP A 276 -11.76 -0.31 -24.91
CA TRP A 276 -10.98 -0.64 -26.09
C TRP A 276 -9.98 0.47 -26.41
N PHE A 277 -8.87 0.08 -27.06
CA PHE A 277 -7.92 1.01 -27.66
C PHE A 277 -7.48 0.47 -29.03
N ILE A 278 -7.04 1.34 -29.91
CA ILE A 278 -6.56 0.97 -31.25
C ILE A 278 -5.24 0.22 -31.10
N CYS A 279 -5.12 -0.94 -31.76
CA CYS A 279 -3.88 -1.72 -31.74
C CYS A 279 -3.62 -2.37 -33.11
N GLN A 280 -2.54 -1.94 -33.76
CA GLN A 280 -2.10 -2.53 -35.04
C GLN A 280 -1.27 -3.80 -34.83
#